data_AF-E5AV02-F1
#
_entry.id   AF-E5AV02-F1
#
_cell.length_a   1.000
_cell.length_b   1.000
_cell.length_c   1.000
_cell.angle_alpha   90.00
_cell.angle_beta   90.00
_cell.angle_gamma   90.00
#
_symmetry.space_group_name_H-M   'P 1'
#
loop_
_entity.id
_entity.type
_entity.pdbx_description
1 polymer ?
#
loop_
_entity_poly.entity_id
_entity_poly.type
_entity_poly.pdbx_seq_one_letter_code
_entity_poly.pdbx_strand_id
1 'polypeptide(L)'
;MPEPRRGKWKHCEIAAHLSDILEKTEMKFQKTLAVTCAVTLLASACATQNGMNTGSTETVLRCAALGAGGAIVGALLGGTKGALSGATAGLAACAVIEVETRQTKTSAEVDREYRASNRNSLPTYAKIDAYTTTVTPRTAIKTGEPIKLQSQIRAVSGTNEAVQEVKEVVTVYAPSGQAFKRGEKIVNAAPGSGEFDNSFTLKLPAGAPQGTYTLKSQVVLNGKPGSTRQSSVQLAQVEGVTVVALLDAPAER
;
A
#
# COMPACT_ATOMS: atom_id res chain seq x y z
N MET A 1 -68.99 27.98 -54.46
CA MET A 1 -68.13 28.59 -55.51
C MET A 1 -66.84 29.09 -54.85
N PRO A 2 -65.67 28.97 -55.51
CA PRO A 2 -64.52 28.29 -54.91
C PRO A 2 -63.34 29.18 -54.52
N GLU A 3 -62.51 28.56 -53.70
CA GLU A 3 -61.19 28.87 -53.13
C GLU A 3 -60.08 29.14 -54.17
N PRO A 4 -59.08 30.01 -53.88
CA PRO A 4 -57.94 30.24 -54.76
C PRO A 4 -56.72 29.34 -54.43
N ARG A 5 -56.00 29.01 -55.49
CA ARG A 5 -54.87 28.06 -55.54
C ARG A 5 -53.55 28.62 -55.00
N ARG A 6 -52.80 27.68 -54.42
CA ARG A 6 -51.42 27.73 -53.91
C ARG A 6 -50.36 28.15 -54.95
N GLY A 7 -49.38 28.90 -54.46
CA GLY A 7 -48.01 28.98 -55.01
C GLY A 7 -47.00 29.17 -53.86
N LYS A 8 -46.32 28.08 -53.46
CA LYS A 8 -45.11 28.06 -52.61
C LYS A 8 -43.89 28.24 -53.54
N TRP A 9 -42.73 28.81 -53.20
CA TRP A 9 -41.72 28.37 -52.22
C TRP A 9 -40.51 29.33 -52.19
N LYS A 10 -39.69 29.19 -51.14
CA LYS A 10 -38.29 29.64 -50.93
C LYS A 10 -38.18 31.09 -50.42
N HIS A 11 -37.87 31.38 -49.15
CA HIS A 11 -36.73 30.87 -48.38
C HIS A 11 -37.09 30.88 -46.88
N CYS A 12 -37.13 29.70 -46.26
CA CYS A 12 -37.18 29.52 -44.82
C CYS A 12 -36.17 28.43 -44.49
N GLU A 13 -34.88 28.79 -44.50
CA GLU A 13 -33.80 27.84 -44.20
C GLU A 13 -32.55 28.54 -43.66
N ILE A 14 -32.75 29.40 -42.66
CA ILE A 14 -31.65 29.94 -41.82
C ILE A 14 -31.97 29.78 -40.31
N ALA A 15 -33.19 29.37 -39.94
CA ALA A 15 -33.62 29.29 -38.54
C ALA A 15 -33.44 27.91 -37.87
N ALA A 16 -32.87 26.90 -38.54
CA ALA A 16 -32.76 25.54 -38.01
C ALA A 16 -31.36 25.13 -37.53
N HIS A 17 -30.34 25.99 -37.65
CA HIS A 17 -28.96 25.67 -37.24
C HIS A 17 -28.50 26.33 -35.94
N LEU A 18 -29.34 27.16 -35.30
CA LEU A 18 -29.00 27.91 -34.09
C LEU A 18 -29.61 27.33 -32.80
N SER A 19 -30.57 26.39 -32.88
CA SER A 19 -31.15 25.73 -31.71
C SER A 19 -30.35 24.51 -31.21
N ASP A 20 -29.61 23.81 -32.08
CA ASP A 20 -28.88 22.59 -31.71
C ASP A 20 -27.51 22.83 -31.03
N ILE A 21 -27.00 24.08 -31.05
CA ILE A 21 -25.70 24.41 -30.42
C ILE A 21 -25.88 24.89 -28.98
N LEU A 22 -27.08 25.36 -28.59
CA LEU A 22 -27.34 25.85 -27.23
C LEU A 22 -27.73 24.74 -26.24
N GLU A 23 -28.29 23.61 -26.70
CA GLU A 23 -28.72 22.52 -25.81
C GLU A 23 -27.61 21.50 -25.48
N LYS A 24 -26.54 21.46 -26.28
CA LYS A 24 -25.43 20.49 -26.12
C LYS A 24 -24.32 20.96 -25.17
N THR A 25 -24.39 22.21 -24.70
CA THR A 25 -23.42 22.84 -23.81
C THR A 25 -23.75 22.74 -22.32
N GLU A 26 -24.93 22.24 -21.93
CA GLU A 26 -25.33 22.17 -20.51
C GLU A 26 -24.95 20.85 -19.80
N MET A 27 -24.70 19.75 -20.52
CA MET A 27 -24.42 18.45 -19.89
C MET A 27 -22.94 18.18 -19.54
N LYS A 28 -22.02 19.09 -19.83
CA LYS A 28 -20.58 18.92 -19.51
C LYS A 28 -20.05 19.86 -18.44
N PHE A 29 -20.85 20.81 -17.97
CA PHE A 29 -20.40 21.82 -17.00
C PHE A 29 -20.64 21.44 -15.53
N GLN A 30 -21.43 20.39 -15.25
CA GLN A 30 -21.66 19.90 -13.88
C GLN A 30 -20.50 19.06 -13.31
N LYS A 31 -19.61 18.51 -14.14
CA LYS A 31 -18.46 17.70 -13.66
C LYS A 31 -17.19 18.52 -13.43
N THR A 32 -17.17 19.80 -13.81
CA THR A 32 -15.93 20.61 -13.84
C THR A 32 -15.93 21.76 -12.83
N LEU A 33 -17.04 22.03 -12.14
CA LEU A 33 -17.12 23.07 -11.10
C LEU A 33 -16.82 22.59 -9.68
N ALA A 34 -16.88 21.27 -9.41
CA ALA A 34 -16.53 20.71 -8.10
C ALA A 34 -15.01 20.52 -7.89
N VAL A 35 -14.19 20.70 -8.93
CA VAL A 35 -12.73 20.51 -8.85
C VAL A 35 -12.00 21.78 -8.41
N THR A 36 -12.59 22.97 -8.58
CA THR A 36 -11.85 24.23 -8.33
C THR A 36 -11.99 24.77 -6.90
N CYS A 37 -13.00 24.36 -6.13
CA CYS A 37 -13.14 24.78 -4.71
C CYS A 37 -12.41 23.87 -3.70
N ALA A 38 -11.90 22.71 -4.12
CA ALA A 38 -11.12 21.82 -3.24
C ALA A 38 -9.62 22.16 -3.21
N VAL A 39 -9.12 22.96 -4.16
CA VAL A 39 -7.69 23.32 -4.25
C VAL A 39 -7.33 24.47 -3.30
N THR A 40 -8.27 25.34 -2.92
CA THR A 40 -8.00 26.46 -1.99
C THR A 40 -8.08 26.09 -0.51
N LEU A 41 -8.67 24.93 -0.15
CA LEU A 41 -8.68 24.44 1.24
C LEU A 41 -7.43 23.61 1.61
N LEU A 42 -6.58 23.26 0.64
CA LEU A 42 -5.31 22.58 0.88
C LEU A 42 -4.15 23.55 1.17
N ALA A 43 -4.36 24.86 1.03
CA ALA A 43 -3.34 25.88 1.30
C ALA A 43 -3.27 26.35 2.76
N SER A 44 -4.20 25.94 3.64
CA SER A 44 -4.23 26.35 5.06
C SER A 44 -3.90 25.22 6.06
N ALA A 45 -3.54 24.02 5.60
CA ALA A 45 -3.17 22.92 6.49
C ALA A 45 -1.71 22.98 7.02
N CYS A 46 -0.91 23.97 6.60
CA CYS A 46 0.41 24.23 7.17
C CYS A 46 0.38 25.34 8.24
N ALA A 47 -0.54 25.29 9.20
CA ALA A 47 -0.46 26.13 10.40
C ALA A 47 -1.23 25.50 11.58
N THR A 48 -0.68 24.45 12.19
CA THR A 48 -0.83 24.16 13.62
C THR A 48 0.37 23.34 14.05
N GLN A 49 1.46 24.04 14.35
CA GLN A 49 2.38 23.64 15.40
C GLN A 49 1.93 24.39 16.64
N ASN A 50 1.25 23.71 17.55
CA ASN A 50 1.28 24.10 18.95
C ASN A 50 1.43 22.82 19.76
N GLY A 51 2.56 22.74 20.44
CA GLY A 51 2.97 21.56 21.17
C GLY A 51 2.02 21.20 22.29
N MET A 52 1.72 19.92 22.42
CA MET A 52 1.37 19.32 23.69
C MET A 52 1.89 17.88 23.68
N ASN A 53 2.79 17.61 24.61
CA ASN A 53 3.45 16.33 24.78
C ASN A 53 2.46 15.37 25.46
N THR A 54 1.73 14.55 24.68
CA THR A 54 0.83 13.50 25.21
C THR A 54 0.86 12.29 24.27
N GLY A 55 1.98 11.56 24.33
CA GLY A 55 2.54 10.72 23.24
C GLY A 55 1.83 9.44 22.83
N SER A 56 0.57 9.19 23.17
CA SER A 56 -0.12 7.94 22.82
C SER A 56 -1.55 8.12 22.29
N THR A 57 -2.35 8.99 22.91
CA THR A 57 -3.74 9.24 22.50
C THR A 57 -3.82 10.11 21.24
N GLU A 58 -3.00 11.16 21.15
CA GLU A 58 -2.89 12.06 20.00
C GLU A 58 -2.50 11.31 18.70
N THR A 59 -1.53 10.40 18.79
CA THR A 59 -1.08 9.59 17.64
C THR A 59 -2.17 8.66 17.15
N VAL A 60 -2.91 8.03 18.06
CA VAL A 60 -4.05 7.15 17.73
C VAL A 60 -5.16 7.94 17.04
N LEU A 61 -5.54 9.11 17.57
CA LEU A 61 -6.54 10.00 16.98
C LEU A 61 -6.12 10.49 15.60
N ARG A 62 -4.85 10.87 15.43
CA ARG A 62 -4.31 11.28 14.12
C ARG A 62 -4.39 10.16 13.09
N CYS A 63 -4.02 8.94 13.47
CA CYS A 63 -4.07 7.81 12.55
C CYS A 63 -5.51 7.42 12.18
N ALA A 64 -6.43 7.44 13.15
CA ALA A 64 -7.84 7.25 12.89
C ALA A 64 -8.41 8.36 11.95
N ALA A 65 -8.02 9.61 12.16
CA ALA A 65 -8.40 10.74 11.32
C ALA A 65 -7.84 10.63 9.89
N LEU A 66 -6.61 10.15 9.72
CA LEU A 66 -6.05 9.87 8.39
C LEU A 66 -6.79 8.74 7.69
N GLY A 67 -7.20 7.69 8.42
CA GLY A 67 -8.08 6.66 7.89
C GLY A 67 -9.44 7.21 7.44
N ALA A 68 -10.12 7.96 8.29
CA ALA A 68 -11.41 8.56 7.96
C ALA A 68 -11.31 9.57 6.82
N GLY A 69 -10.32 10.48 6.85
CA GLY A 69 -10.06 11.45 5.79
C GLY A 69 -9.72 10.78 4.47
N GLY A 70 -8.90 9.72 4.50
CA GLY A 70 -8.62 8.89 3.34
C GLY A 70 -9.88 8.25 2.76
N ALA A 71 -10.80 7.79 3.62
CA ALA A 71 -12.08 7.22 3.17
C ALA A 71 -12.93 8.23 2.39
N ILE A 72 -13.02 9.46 2.88
CA ILE A 72 -13.79 10.53 2.23
C ILE A 72 -13.20 10.88 0.87
N VAL A 73 -11.89 11.14 0.81
CA VAL A 73 -11.19 11.45 -0.44
C VAL A 73 -11.29 10.28 -1.42
N GLY A 74 -11.13 9.06 -0.93
CA GLY A 74 -11.27 7.85 -1.73
C GLY A 74 -12.69 7.65 -2.28
N ALA A 75 -13.72 7.96 -1.48
CA ALA A 75 -15.13 7.85 -1.90
C ALA A 75 -15.44 8.75 -3.08
N LEU A 76 -14.92 9.98 -3.07
CA LEU A 76 -15.08 10.94 -4.14
C LEU A 76 -14.45 10.47 -5.46
N LEU A 77 -13.33 9.74 -5.38
CA LEU A 77 -12.58 9.30 -6.57
C LEU A 77 -13.03 7.93 -7.11
N GLY A 78 -13.55 7.05 -6.26
CA GLY A 78 -13.80 5.64 -6.62
C GLY A 78 -15.04 5.02 -6.00
N GLY A 79 -15.96 5.83 -5.46
CA GLY A 79 -17.17 5.35 -4.78
C GLY A 79 -16.84 4.47 -3.56
N THR A 80 -17.66 3.46 -3.30
CA THR A 80 -17.49 2.58 -2.12
C THR A 80 -16.15 1.84 -2.09
N LYS A 81 -15.66 1.37 -3.25
CA LYS A 81 -14.33 0.76 -3.38
C LYS A 81 -13.22 1.78 -3.09
N GLY A 82 -13.39 2.99 -3.61
CA GLY A 82 -12.49 4.12 -3.36
C GLY A 82 -12.41 4.48 -1.88
N ALA A 83 -13.55 4.51 -1.17
CA ALA A 83 -13.62 4.77 0.26
C ALA A 83 -12.81 3.75 1.07
N LEU A 84 -12.98 2.46 0.78
CA LEU A 84 -12.23 1.41 1.46
C LEU A 84 -10.72 1.51 1.18
N SER A 85 -10.32 1.76 -0.08
CA SER A 85 -8.92 1.91 -0.43
C SER A 85 -8.30 3.15 0.20
N GLY A 86 -9.03 4.27 0.22
CA GLY A 86 -8.58 5.51 0.81
C GLY A 86 -8.42 5.39 2.33
N ALA A 87 -9.34 4.70 3.00
CA ALA A 87 -9.24 4.41 4.43
C ALA A 87 -8.01 3.56 4.75
N THR A 88 -7.81 2.49 3.97
CA THR A 88 -6.66 1.59 4.12
C THR A 88 -5.34 2.32 3.89
N ALA A 89 -5.26 3.16 2.85
CA ALA A 89 -4.09 3.97 2.54
C ALA A 89 -3.79 5.04 3.62
N GLY A 90 -4.83 5.69 4.15
CA GLY A 90 -4.70 6.66 5.24
C GLY A 90 -4.14 6.02 6.51
N LEU A 91 -4.63 4.83 6.88
CA LEU A 91 -4.12 4.07 8.02
C LEU A 91 -2.71 3.51 7.77
N ALA A 92 -2.45 3.01 6.57
CA ALA A 92 -1.13 2.49 6.16
C ALA A 92 0.00 3.50 6.35
N ALA A 93 -0.28 4.80 6.18
CA ALA A 93 0.68 5.87 6.41
C ALA A 93 1.23 5.86 7.86
N CYS A 94 0.40 5.47 8.84
CA CYS A 94 0.76 5.37 10.24
C CYS A 94 1.44 4.06 10.65
N ALA A 95 1.38 3.02 9.81
CA ALA A 95 2.02 1.76 10.15
C ALA A 95 3.54 1.93 10.16
N VAL A 96 4.21 1.32 11.14
CA VAL A 96 5.67 1.37 11.29
C VAL A 96 6.24 -0.02 11.01
N ILE A 97 7.31 -0.07 10.23
CA ILE A 97 8.13 -1.27 10.05
C ILE A 97 9.54 -0.93 10.49
N GLU A 98 9.99 -1.54 11.58
CA GLU A 98 11.37 -1.50 12.05
C GLU A 98 12.12 -2.68 11.42
N VAL A 99 13.37 -2.46 10.96
CA VAL A 99 14.16 -3.50 10.31
C VAL A 99 15.52 -3.65 10.96
N GLU A 100 15.88 -4.88 11.30
CA GLU A 100 17.15 -5.24 11.91
C GLU A 100 17.79 -6.39 11.15
N THR A 101 19.08 -6.26 10.84
CA THR A 101 19.82 -7.29 10.10
C THR A 101 21.14 -7.59 10.80
N ARG A 102 21.51 -8.87 10.86
CA ARG A 102 22.80 -9.34 11.35
C ARG A 102 23.36 -10.40 10.41
N GLN A 103 24.62 -10.25 10.02
CA GLN A 103 25.36 -11.31 9.34
C GLN A 103 25.78 -12.36 10.37
N THR A 104 25.36 -13.62 10.16
CA THR A 104 25.66 -14.75 11.04
C THR A 104 26.84 -15.58 10.54
N LYS A 105 27.09 -15.58 9.23
CA LYS A 105 28.27 -16.21 8.61
C LYS A 105 28.87 -15.34 7.52
N THR A 106 30.20 -15.34 7.47
CA THR A 106 30.99 -14.63 6.46
C THR A 106 30.99 -15.36 5.10
N SER A 107 31.46 -14.68 4.05
CA SER A 107 31.59 -15.29 2.72
C SER A 107 32.47 -16.54 2.73
N ALA A 108 33.62 -16.48 3.41
CA ALA A 108 34.56 -17.59 3.45
C ALA A 108 33.97 -18.83 4.16
N GLU A 109 33.18 -18.62 5.21
CA GLU A 109 32.51 -19.70 5.93
C GLU A 109 31.42 -20.35 5.07
N VAL A 110 30.56 -19.53 4.46
CA VAL A 110 29.48 -20.02 3.59
C VAL A 110 30.04 -20.75 2.37
N ASP A 111 31.09 -20.21 1.73
CA ASP A 111 31.71 -20.86 0.57
C ASP A 111 32.36 -22.18 0.94
N ARG A 112 32.99 -22.27 2.13
CA ARG A 112 33.57 -23.51 2.64
C ARG A 112 32.51 -24.55 2.93
N GLU A 113 31.44 -24.17 3.65
CA GLU A 113 30.32 -25.06 3.96
C GLU A 113 29.62 -25.54 2.68
N TYR A 114 29.39 -24.64 1.73
CA TYR A 114 28.79 -24.99 0.45
C TYR A 114 29.65 -26.02 -0.29
N ARG A 115 30.95 -25.76 -0.44
CA ARG A 115 31.88 -26.69 -1.10
C ARG A 115 31.91 -28.05 -0.42
N ALA A 116 31.89 -28.11 0.91
CA ALA A 116 31.88 -29.36 1.67
C ALA A 116 30.67 -30.24 1.33
N SER A 117 29.51 -29.63 1.05
CA SER A 117 28.30 -30.35 0.64
C SER A 117 28.14 -30.51 -0.88
N ASN A 118 28.99 -29.87 -1.69
CA ASN A 118 28.82 -29.78 -3.15
C ASN A 118 30.08 -30.18 -3.93
N ARG A 119 30.69 -31.34 -3.59
CA ARG A 119 31.85 -31.91 -4.31
C ARG A 119 33.00 -30.90 -4.49
N ASN A 120 33.24 -30.08 -3.46
CA ASN A 120 34.24 -29.02 -3.44
C ASN A 120 34.07 -27.94 -4.54
N SER A 121 32.84 -27.74 -5.03
CA SER A 121 32.51 -26.77 -6.08
C SER A 121 31.54 -25.69 -5.60
N LEU A 122 31.66 -24.50 -6.18
CA LEU A 122 30.68 -23.42 -6.06
C LEU A 122 29.66 -23.51 -7.21
N PRO A 123 28.46 -22.92 -7.08
CA PRO A 123 27.53 -22.86 -8.21
C PRO A 123 28.12 -22.01 -9.35
N THR A 124 27.57 -22.12 -10.56
CA THR A 124 28.03 -21.31 -11.70
C THR A 124 27.64 -19.84 -11.55
N TYR A 125 26.43 -19.57 -11.08
CA TYR A 125 25.88 -18.23 -10.85
C TYR A 125 25.50 -18.07 -9.38
N ALA A 126 25.51 -16.83 -8.89
CA ALA A 126 25.04 -16.52 -7.55
C ALA A 126 23.61 -17.04 -7.33
N LYS A 127 23.34 -17.63 -6.17
CA LYS A 127 22.02 -18.13 -5.82
C LYS A 127 21.68 -17.92 -4.35
N ILE A 128 20.39 -17.91 -4.04
CA ILE A 128 19.89 -18.09 -2.67
C ILE A 128 19.85 -19.59 -2.40
N ASP A 129 20.73 -20.04 -1.51
CA ASP A 129 20.87 -21.44 -1.16
C ASP A 129 19.87 -21.87 -0.06
N ALA A 130 19.58 -20.96 0.89
CA ALA A 130 18.55 -21.18 1.90
C ALA A 130 17.76 -19.89 2.14
N TYR A 131 16.44 -20.06 2.31
CA TYR A 131 15.55 -18.98 2.73
C TYR A 131 14.36 -19.52 3.54
N THR A 132 14.32 -19.15 4.82
CA THR A 132 13.27 -19.53 5.75
C THR A 132 12.72 -18.28 6.44
N THR A 133 11.45 -18.33 6.81
CA THR A 133 10.76 -17.24 7.49
C THR A 133 9.89 -17.78 8.61
N THR A 134 9.84 -17.09 9.74
CA THR A 134 8.92 -17.36 10.84
C THR A 134 8.23 -16.07 11.26
N VAL A 135 6.92 -16.13 11.46
CA VAL A 135 6.14 -15.01 12.01
C VAL A 135 5.75 -15.29 13.44
N THR A 136 5.88 -14.26 14.27
CA THR A 136 5.52 -14.24 15.68
C THR A 136 4.72 -12.97 16.00
N PRO A 137 3.65 -13.04 16.83
CA PRO A 137 3.09 -14.26 17.39
C PRO A 137 2.32 -15.09 16.34
N ARG A 138 2.13 -16.38 16.63
CA ARG A 138 1.34 -17.31 15.79
C ARG A 138 -0.15 -17.34 16.16
N THR A 139 -0.55 -16.47 17.08
CA THR A 139 -1.91 -16.33 17.58
C THR A 139 -2.54 -15.06 17.03
N ALA A 140 -3.83 -14.86 17.32
CA ALA A 140 -4.45 -13.57 17.09
C ALA A 140 -3.73 -12.49 17.91
N ILE A 141 -3.59 -11.31 17.31
CA ILE A 141 -3.01 -10.12 17.93
C ILE A 141 -4.06 -9.04 18.11
N LYS A 142 -3.75 -8.08 18.99
CA LYS A 142 -4.46 -6.82 19.10
C LYS A 142 -3.74 -5.73 18.31
N THR A 143 -4.46 -4.65 18.06
CA THR A 143 -3.90 -3.45 17.45
C THR A 143 -2.77 -2.88 18.30
N GLY A 144 -1.69 -2.43 17.66
CA GLY A 144 -0.48 -1.92 18.32
C GLY A 144 0.49 -3.00 18.82
N GLU A 145 0.07 -4.27 18.92
CA GLU A 145 0.99 -5.36 19.26
C GLU A 145 1.99 -5.60 18.11
N PRO A 146 3.26 -5.90 18.44
CA PRO A 146 4.28 -6.11 17.42
C PRO A 146 4.11 -7.47 16.72
N ILE A 147 4.09 -7.44 15.39
CA ILE A 147 4.23 -8.61 14.53
C ILE A 147 5.67 -8.66 14.05
N LYS A 148 6.40 -9.71 14.41
CA LYS A 148 7.78 -9.92 14.00
C LYS A 148 7.86 -10.99 12.92
N LEU A 149 8.37 -10.64 11.75
CA LEU A 149 8.78 -11.56 10.71
C LEU A 149 10.30 -11.72 10.79
N GLN A 150 10.75 -12.91 11.16
CA GLN A 150 12.16 -13.29 11.22
C GLN A 150 12.51 -14.12 9.99
N SER A 151 13.62 -13.81 9.37
CA SER A 151 14.09 -14.41 8.13
C SER A 151 15.54 -14.84 8.28
N GLN A 152 15.85 -16.05 7.79
CA GLN A 152 17.24 -16.50 7.62
C GLN A 152 17.50 -16.67 6.13
N ILE A 153 18.55 -16.02 5.63
CA ILE A 153 18.90 -15.97 4.22
C ILE A 153 20.35 -16.42 4.07
N ARG A 154 20.61 -17.45 3.26
CA ARG A 154 21.96 -17.83 2.83
C ARG A 154 22.11 -17.59 1.33
N ALA A 155 23.04 -16.71 0.97
CA ALA A 155 23.41 -16.43 -0.41
C ALA A 155 24.81 -16.98 -0.68
N VAL A 156 24.99 -17.59 -1.85
CA VAL A 156 26.25 -18.21 -2.27
C VAL A 156 26.65 -17.61 -3.63
N SER A 157 27.87 -17.12 -3.72
CA SER A 157 28.48 -16.60 -4.95
C SER A 157 28.75 -17.74 -5.91
N GLY A 158 28.52 -17.47 -7.19
CA GLY A 158 28.90 -18.37 -8.25
C GLY A 158 30.32 -18.12 -8.74
N THR A 159 30.86 -19.07 -9.50
CA THR A 159 32.17 -18.93 -10.15
C THR A 159 32.17 -17.84 -11.23
N ASN A 160 31.02 -17.57 -11.86
CA ASN A 160 30.89 -16.62 -12.96
C ASN A 160 30.07 -15.37 -12.57
N GLU A 161 29.43 -15.37 -11.41
CA GLU A 161 28.64 -14.24 -10.90
C GLU A 161 28.74 -14.23 -9.36
N ALA A 162 29.36 -13.19 -8.80
CA ALA A 162 29.38 -12.98 -7.36
C ALA A 162 28.03 -12.45 -6.85
N VAL A 163 27.76 -12.69 -5.57
CA VAL A 163 26.68 -11.99 -4.87
C VAL A 163 27.08 -10.52 -4.70
N GLN A 164 26.29 -9.60 -5.24
CA GLN A 164 26.49 -8.15 -5.12
C GLN A 164 25.52 -7.54 -4.11
N GLU A 165 24.24 -7.92 -4.22
CA GLU A 165 23.17 -7.42 -3.38
C GLU A 165 22.21 -8.55 -3.02
N VAL A 166 21.92 -8.68 -1.73
CA VAL A 166 20.83 -9.49 -1.21
C VAL A 166 19.86 -8.53 -0.55
N LYS A 167 18.66 -8.39 -1.11
CA LYS A 167 17.61 -7.52 -0.59
C LYS A 167 16.40 -8.35 -0.21
N GLU A 168 15.90 -8.17 1.00
CA GLU A 168 14.60 -8.72 1.40
C GLU A 168 13.53 -7.62 1.33
N VAL A 169 12.40 -7.98 0.74
CA VAL A 169 11.25 -7.11 0.58
C VAL A 169 10.03 -7.79 1.20
N VAL A 170 9.38 -7.09 2.13
CA VAL A 170 8.13 -7.52 2.75
C VAL A 170 7.01 -6.62 2.27
N THR A 171 5.95 -7.22 1.77
CA THR A 171 4.68 -6.54 1.51
C THR A 171 3.60 -7.16 2.40
N VAL A 172 3.00 -6.31 3.23
CA VAL A 172 1.87 -6.64 4.09
C VAL A 172 0.60 -6.32 3.33
N TYR A 173 -0.31 -7.28 3.25
CA TYR A 173 -1.62 -7.12 2.64
C TYR A 173 -2.69 -7.10 3.73
N ALA A 174 -3.62 -6.16 3.62
CA ALA A 174 -4.80 -6.07 4.46
C ALA A 174 -5.79 -7.22 4.14
N PRO A 175 -6.79 -7.48 5.00
CA PRO A 175 -7.82 -8.49 4.75
C PRO A 175 -8.59 -8.28 3.43
N SER A 176 -8.65 -7.05 2.94
CA SER A 176 -9.23 -6.71 1.63
C SER A 176 -8.40 -7.17 0.43
N GLY A 177 -7.18 -7.68 0.65
CA GLY A 177 -6.22 -8.05 -0.39
C GLY A 177 -5.38 -6.88 -0.91
N GLN A 178 -5.61 -5.66 -0.43
CA GLN A 178 -4.83 -4.49 -0.82
C GLN A 178 -3.50 -4.43 -0.08
N ALA A 179 -2.45 -3.92 -0.74
CA ALA A 179 -1.18 -3.67 -0.08
C ALA A 179 -1.36 -2.62 1.03
N PHE A 180 -1.07 -3.02 2.26
CA PHE A 180 -1.18 -2.20 3.45
C PHE A 180 0.14 -1.53 3.80
N LYS A 181 1.26 -2.24 3.73
CA LYS A 181 2.58 -1.65 4.00
C LYS A 181 3.66 -2.41 3.26
N ARG A 182 4.75 -1.72 2.94
CA ARG A 182 5.93 -2.31 2.35
C ARG A 182 7.16 -1.90 3.15
N GLY A 183 8.03 -2.86 3.42
CA GLY A 183 9.35 -2.65 3.99
C GLY A 183 10.39 -3.39 3.17
N GLU A 184 11.61 -2.86 3.10
CA GLU A 184 12.70 -3.51 2.38
C GLU A 184 14.04 -3.20 3.05
N LYS A 185 15.00 -4.11 2.86
CA LYS A 185 16.34 -3.97 3.41
C LYS A 185 17.35 -4.76 2.59
N ILE A 186 18.45 -4.11 2.24
CA ILE A 186 19.66 -4.80 1.76
C ILE A 186 20.36 -5.40 2.98
N VAL A 187 20.55 -6.72 2.98
CA VAL A 187 21.02 -7.47 4.16
C VAL A 187 22.54 -7.67 4.19
N ASN A 188 23.22 -7.64 3.03
CA ASN A 188 24.67 -7.74 2.95
C ASN A 188 25.32 -6.35 2.96
N ALA A 189 26.36 -6.15 3.76
CA ALA A 189 27.10 -4.89 3.81
C ALA A 189 28.15 -4.75 2.70
N ALA A 190 28.60 -5.87 2.15
CA ALA A 190 29.59 -5.94 1.07
C ALA A 190 29.24 -7.09 0.11
N PRO A 191 29.77 -7.06 -1.13
CA PRO A 191 29.69 -8.18 -2.06
C PRO A 191 30.31 -9.47 -1.49
N GLY A 192 29.79 -10.61 -1.92
CA GLY A 192 30.22 -11.94 -1.51
C GLY A 192 29.10 -12.78 -0.90
N SER A 193 29.41 -14.06 -0.69
CA SER A 193 28.50 -14.99 -0.01
C SER A 193 28.24 -14.55 1.44
N GLY A 194 27.19 -15.09 2.04
CA GLY A 194 26.91 -14.82 3.43
C GLY A 194 25.62 -15.47 3.92
N GLU A 195 25.52 -15.59 5.23
CA GLU A 195 24.30 -15.97 5.93
C GLU A 195 23.86 -14.81 6.82
N PHE A 196 22.58 -14.48 6.75
CA PHE A 196 22.01 -13.29 7.36
C PHE A 196 20.73 -13.65 8.10
N ASP A 197 20.61 -13.16 9.33
CA ASP A 197 19.35 -13.08 10.03
C ASP A 197 18.79 -11.67 9.84
N ASN A 198 17.55 -11.59 9.38
CA ASN A 198 16.85 -10.33 9.16
C ASN A 198 15.49 -10.36 9.88
N SER A 199 15.05 -9.20 10.36
CA SER A 199 13.80 -9.08 11.11
C SER A 199 13.06 -7.83 10.70
N PHE A 200 11.77 -7.99 10.39
CA PHE A 200 10.82 -6.90 10.23
C PHE A 200 9.83 -6.91 11.39
N THR A 201 9.76 -5.82 12.14
CA THR A 201 8.77 -5.63 13.21
C THR A 201 7.72 -4.63 12.73
N LEU A 202 6.51 -5.12 12.49
CA LEU A 202 5.34 -4.33 12.09
C LEU A 202 4.46 -4.04 13.31
N LYS A 203 3.97 -2.81 13.42
CA LYS A 203 2.88 -2.47 14.34
C LYS A 203 1.69 -1.96 13.51
N LEU A 204 0.55 -2.62 13.67
CA LEU A 204 -0.70 -2.18 13.03
C LEU A 204 -1.29 -1.00 13.83
N PRO A 205 -1.69 0.10 13.16
CA PRO A 205 -2.24 1.26 13.83
C PRO A 205 -3.69 1.03 14.30
N ALA A 206 -4.13 1.82 15.28
CA ALA A 206 -5.54 1.90 15.67
C ALA A 206 -6.45 2.13 14.46
N GLY A 207 -7.58 1.41 14.41
CA GLY A 207 -8.51 1.47 13.28
C GLY A 207 -8.12 0.58 12.09
N ALA A 208 -6.98 -0.11 12.13
CA ALA A 208 -6.66 -1.12 11.12
C ALA A 208 -7.80 -2.16 10.98
N PRO A 209 -8.23 -2.51 9.76
CA PRO A 209 -9.33 -3.46 9.54
C PRO A 209 -9.07 -4.79 10.24
N GLN A 210 -10.07 -5.30 10.95
CA GLN A 210 -10.01 -6.65 11.53
C GLN A 210 -9.94 -7.69 10.40
N GLY A 211 -9.20 -8.77 10.63
CA GLY A 211 -9.11 -9.89 9.70
C GLY A 211 -7.70 -10.45 9.58
N THR A 212 -7.53 -11.32 8.59
CA THR A 212 -6.24 -11.95 8.28
C THR A 212 -5.39 -11.01 7.43
N TYR A 213 -4.22 -10.64 7.96
CA TYR A 213 -3.19 -9.94 7.20
C TYR A 213 -2.21 -10.96 6.63
N THR A 214 -1.82 -10.78 5.36
CA THR A 214 -0.83 -11.63 4.70
C THR A 214 0.49 -10.89 4.56
N LEU A 215 1.55 -11.45 5.11
CA LEU A 215 2.92 -10.98 4.96
C LEU A 215 3.56 -11.79 3.84
N LYS A 216 3.84 -11.14 2.71
CA LYS A 216 4.59 -11.73 1.59
C LYS A 216 6.01 -11.20 1.64
N SER A 217 6.96 -12.09 1.91
CA SER A 217 8.38 -11.75 1.90
C SER A 217 9.08 -12.36 0.68
N GLN A 218 9.94 -11.59 0.02
CA GLN A 218 10.67 -11.99 -1.16
C GLN A 218 12.14 -11.58 -1.02
N VAL A 219 13.03 -12.52 -1.33
CA VAL A 219 14.46 -12.20 -1.50
C VAL A 219 14.70 -11.84 -2.95
N VAL A 220 15.40 -10.74 -3.17
CA VAL A 220 15.91 -10.27 -4.46
C VAL A 220 17.43 -10.40 -4.42
N LEU A 221 18.01 -11.13 -5.36
CA LEU A 221 19.44 -11.37 -5.46
C LEU A 221 19.97 -10.70 -6.72
N ASN A 222 20.93 -9.79 -6.59
CA ASN A 222 21.50 -9.04 -7.71
C ASN A 222 20.42 -8.38 -8.59
N GLY A 223 19.37 -7.84 -7.98
CA GLY A 223 18.22 -7.25 -8.68
C GLY A 223 17.23 -8.27 -9.29
N LYS A 224 17.55 -9.57 -9.29
CA LYS A 224 16.68 -10.64 -9.80
C LYS A 224 15.74 -11.13 -8.69
N PRO A 225 14.42 -11.20 -8.93
CA PRO A 225 13.48 -11.72 -7.93
C PRO A 225 13.78 -13.21 -7.67
N GLY A 226 13.91 -13.58 -6.41
CA GLY A 226 14.14 -14.93 -5.95
C GLY A 226 12.95 -15.51 -5.18
N SER A 227 13.28 -16.41 -4.26
CA SER A 227 12.31 -17.14 -3.45
C SER A 227 11.36 -16.21 -2.69
N THR A 228 10.09 -16.60 -2.65
CA THR A 228 9.03 -15.93 -1.89
C THR A 228 8.53 -16.83 -0.77
N ARG A 229 8.17 -16.22 0.36
CA ARG A 229 7.47 -16.85 1.48
C ARG A 229 6.25 -16.03 1.83
N GLN A 230 5.21 -16.72 2.30
CA GLN A 230 4.00 -16.10 2.78
C GLN A 230 3.70 -16.59 4.18
N SER A 231 3.17 -15.71 4.99
CA SER A 231 2.69 -16.00 6.34
C SER A 231 1.50 -15.12 6.62
N SER A 232 0.64 -15.55 7.53
CA SER A 232 -0.59 -14.83 7.86
C SER A 232 -0.71 -14.63 9.36
N VAL A 233 -1.29 -13.50 9.75
CA VAL A 233 -1.59 -13.16 11.14
C VAL A 233 -3.02 -12.67 11.23
N GLN A 234 -3.74 -13.11 12.26
CA GLN A 234 -5.08 -12.66 12.55
C GLN A 234 -5.03 -11.41 13.45
N LEU A 235 -5.57 -10.30 12.97
CA LEU A 235 -5.91 -9.17 13.84
C LEU A 235 -7.31 -9.43 14.43
N ALA A 236 -7.43 -9.41 15.75
CA ALA A 236 -8.70 -9.47 16.45
C ALA A 236 -8.93 -8.14 17.18
N GLN A 237 -10.13 -7.58 17.06
CA GLN A 237 -10.52 -6.52 17.99
C GLN A 237 -10.77 -7.14 19.36
N VAL A 238 -10.15 -6.58 20.38
CA VAL A 238 -10.66 -6.70 21.74
C VAL A 238 -11.49 -5.46 21.97
N GLU A 239 -12.77 -5.66 22.30
CA GLU A 239 -13.81 -4.63 22.45
C GLU A 239 -13.24 -3.34 23.06
N GLY A 240 -13.43 -2.20 22.39
CA GLY A 240 -13.17 -0.91 23.05
C GLY A 240 -12.87 0.33 22.24
N VAL A 241 -12.87 0.35 20.90
CA VAL A 241 -12.90 1.64 20.17
C VAL A 241 -13.73 1.55 18.89
N THR A 242 -15.02 1.84 19.02
CA THR A 242 -15.88 2.18 17.89
C THR A 242 -15.62 3.62 17.50
N VAL A 243 -14.79 3.88 16.48
CA VAL A 243 -14.80 5.19 15.82
C VAL A 243 -16.00 5.19 14.88
N VAL A 244 -17.17 5.57 15.42
CA VAL A 244 -18.34 5.89 14.61
C VAL A 244 -18.06 7.23 13.93
N ALA A 245 -17.57 7.21 12.70
CA ALA A 245 -17.75 8.37 11.83
C ALA A 245 -19.23 8.38 11.44
N LEU A 246 -20.05 9.16 12.16
CA LEU A 246 -21.42 9.46 11.74
C LEU A 246 -21.35 10.20 10.40
N LEU A 247 -21.77 9.53 9.34
CA LEU A 247 -22.22 10.17 8.11
C LEU A 247 -23.74 10.28 8.21
N ASP A 248 -24.23 11.24 8.98
CA ASP A 248 -25.60 11.73 8.77
C ASP A 248 -25.58 12.54 7.47
N ALA A 249 -26.04 11.94 6.38
CA ALA A 249 -26.53 12.70 5.24
C ALA A 249 -28.03 12.93 5.49
N PRO A 250 -28.52 14.19 5.54
CA PRO A 250 -29.94 14.43 5.66
C PRO A 250 -30.66 13.85 4.44
N ALA A 251 -31.71 13.07 4.70
CA ALA A 251 -32.67 12.66 3.69
C ALA A 251 -33.47 13.90 3.25
N GLU A 252 -33.38 14.26 1.97
CA GLU A 252 -34.35 15.17 1.35
C GLU A 252 -35.40 14.34 0.60
N ARG A 253 -36.66 14.72 0.82
CA ARG A 253 -37.90 14.15 0.27
C ARG A 253 -38.00 14.32 -1.23
#